data_AF-A0A9D6XZH9-F1
#
_entry.id   AF-A0A9D6XZH9-F1
#
_cell.length_a   1.000
_cell.length_b   1.000
_cell.length_c   1.000
_cell.angle_alpha   90.00
_cell.angle_beta   90.00
_cell.angle_gamma   90.00
#
_symmetry.space_group_name_H-M   'P 1'
#
loop_
_entity.id
_entity.type
_entity.pdbx_description
1 polymer ?
#
loop_
_entity_poly.entity_id
_entity_poly.type
_entity_poly.pdbx_seq_one_letter_code
_entity_poly.pdbx_strand_id
1 'polypeptide(L)'
;LTGMQPPVLRATIMASVFLVAELLGRQRSAVTALVLAAAIMVGISPQVLWDAAFQLSFMAMAGLIFIFPHLQPLGRKAANALAGEEGTIASIANFVADSFGVTLGATVAVWPLIAYYFGIISPVAPLATFFALPVLPLIIVTGVLTGGLGLIALPVAWAISWLTWLFLSYMLIVVKIFDAIPFISVGSVSVAVILVYYMAIALSLGLYHNRAEVRKAVIRLVDWLKLVTDKIPMKWTLPALLVAVILVWVVAFTLPDDNLHVSFLGVGQGDAILIQKGTQQILVDGGPSPQLVSVALGKKMPFWDRTIDLVVLTHPHTDHLAGLVEVLKRYKVSRVLYTDINSIKYQSPLYDEWLSLIQAKAIEDIPAQAGQLIRLGEVRIAVLNPPLLLLKGTQSDVDNSGVVLRLSTGSVSFLLTADTMQETEFELLAQRASLSSTVLQVAHHGSSTSTTAEFLEVVSPRVAVISVGEDNRFGHPDTMVMGRLMDKLGQDNIYRTDEHGTIEFVTDGERLWVKAKK
;
A
#
# COMPACT_ATOMS: atom_id res chain seq x y z
N LEU A 1 10.41 3.42 -38.44
CA LEU A 1 9.70 4.65 -38.00
C LEU A 1 9.08 4.52 -36.61
N THR A 2 8.40 3.42 -36.26
CA THR A 2 7.69 3.27 -34.97
C THR A 2 8.31 2.25 -33.98
N GLY A 3 9.50 1.71 -34.26
CA GLY A 3 10.21 0.80 -33.34
C GLY A 3 9.59 -0.60 -33.18
N MET A 4 8.69 -1.03 -34.07
CA MET A 4 8.02 -2.35 -34.02
C MET A 4 7.38 -2.68 -32.66
N GLN A 5 6.85 -1.67 -31.96
CA GLN A 5 6.21 -1.91 -30.67
C GLN A 5 4.94 -2.78 -30.80
N PRO A 6 4.58 -3.55 -29.77
CA PRO A 6 3.47 -4.51 -29.82
C PRO A 6 2.13 -3.95 -30.34
N PRO A 7 1.69 -2.71 -30.01
CA PRO A 7 0.43 -2.17 -30.53
C PRO A 7 0.41 -1.98 -32.05
N VAL A 8 1.57 -1.62 -32.62
CA VAL A 8 1.75 -1.43 -34.06
C VAL A 8 1.74 -2.77 -34.76
N LEU A 9 2.50 -3.75 -34.27
CA LEU A 9 2.53 -5.10 -34.83
C LEU A 9 1.14 -5.75 -34.82
N ARG A 10 0.42 -5.69 -33.70
CA ARG A 10 -0.96 -6.16 -33.61
C ARG A 10 -1.85 -5.48 -34.65
N ALA A 11 -1.81 -4.15 -34.75
CA ALA A 11 -2.62 -3.40 -35.70
C ALA A 11 -2.32 -3.79 -37.16
N THR A 12 -1.04 -3.94 -37.52
CA THR A 12 -0.61 -4.38 -38.85
C THR A 12 -1.06 -5.81 -39.16
N ILE A 13 -0.91 -6.74 -38.22
CA ILE A 13 -1.35 -8.13 -38.41
C ILE A 13 -2.87 -8.18 -38.57
N MET A 14 -3.62 -7.54 -37.66
CA MET A 14 -5.08 -7.49 -37.75
C MET A 14 -5.53 -6.90 -39.07
N ALA A 15 -5.00 -5.72 -39.46
CA ALA A 15 -5.33 -5.09 -40.74
C ALA A 15 -5.02 -5.99 -41.95
N SER A 16 -3.88 -6.70 -41.93
CA SER A 16 -3.51 -7.64 -42.99
C SER A 16 -4.51 -8.81 -43.05
N VAL A 17 -4.90 -9.37 -41.91
CA VAL A 17 -5.90 -10.45 -41.82
C VAL A 17 -7.26 -9.97 -42.34
N PHE A 18 -7.67 -8.75 -42.00
CA PHE A 18 -8.91 -8.15 -42.50
C PHE A 18 -8.88 -7.98 -44.03
N LEU A 19 -7.79 -7.45 -44.59
CA LEU A 19 -7.63 -7.27 -46.04
C LEU A 19 -7.59 -8.61 -46.79
N VAL A 20 -6.89 -9.60 -46.25
CA VAL A 20 -6.85 -10.95 -46.85
C VAL A 20 -8.23 -11.62 -46.79
N ALA A 21 -8.95 -11.49 -45.67
CA ALA A 21 -10.31 -12.01 -45.57
C ALA A 21 -11.26 -11.36 -46.59
N GLU A 22 -11.11 -10.05 -46.81
CA GLU A 22 -11.86 -9.30 -47.83
C GLU A 22 -11.53 -9.76 -49.25
N LEU A 23 -10.25 -9.93 -49.59
CA LEU A 23 -9.80 -10.44 -50.90
C LEU A 23 -10.28 -11.88 -51.17
N LEU A 24 -10.38 -12.71 -50.12
CA LEU A 24 -10.84 -14.09 -50.20
C LEU A 24 -12.38 -14.23 -50.10
N GLY A 25 -13.13 -13.12 -50.00
CA GLY A 25 -14.58 -13.15 -49.87
C GLY A 25 -15.10 -13.78 -48.57
N ARG A 26 -14.28 -13.81 -47.51
CA ARG A 26 -14.63 -14.40 -46.20
C ARG A 26 -15.21 -13.35 -45.24
N GLN A 27 -16.01 -13.82 -44.28
CA GLN A 27 -16.53 -12.95 -43.22
C GLN A 27 -15.39 -12.42 -42.34
N ARG A 28 -15.45 -11.12 -42.06
CA ARG A 28 -14.49 -10.42 -41.20
C ARG A 28 -14.83 -10.69 -39.73
N SER A 29 -13.91 -11.29 -38.98
CA SER A 29 -14.09 -11.55 -37.55
C SER A 29 -12.97 -10.86 -36.75
N ALA A 30 -13.34 -9.84 -35.98
CA ALA A 30 -12.41 -9.11 -35.11
C ALA A 30 -11.80 -10.02 -34.04
N VAL A 31 -12.58 -10.97 -33.50
CA VAL A 31 -12.10 -11.96 -32.53
C VAL A 31 -11.03 -12.85 -33.16
N THR A 32 -11.29 -13.37 -34.36
CA THR A 32 -10.34 -14.25 -35.07
C THR A 32 -9.04 -13.51 -35.40
N ALA A 33 -9.16 -12.26 -35.88
CA ALA A 33 -8.00 -11.41 -36.15
C ALA A 33 -7.18 -11.12 -34.88
N LEU A 34 -7.84 -10.86 -33.74
CA LEU A 34 -7.16 -10.61 -32.47
C LEU A 34 -6.46 -11.86 -31.93
N VAL A 35 -7.12 -13.02 -31.94
CA VAL A 35 -6.51 -14.29 -31.48
C VAL A 35 -5.35 -14.70 -32.38
N LEU A 36 -5.49 -14.56 -33.70
CA LEU A 36 -4.41 -14.87 -34.64
C LEU A 36 -3.23 -13.90 -34.47
N ALA A 37 -3.49 -12.61 -34.25
CA ALA A 37 -2.44 -11.64 -33.94
C ALA A 37 -1.69 -12.00 -32.65
N ALA A 38 -2.40 -12.41 -31.60
CA ALA A 38 -1.77 -12.90 -30.37
C ALA A 38 -0.90 -14.13 -30.64
N ALA A 39 -1.45 -15.13 -31.34
CA ALA A 39 -0.75 -16.38 -31.64
C ALA A 39 0.53 -16.16 -32.46
N ILE A 40 0.48 -15.30 -33.48
CA ILE A 40 1.66 -14.94 -34.30
C ILE A 40 2.70 -14.22 -33.45
N MET A 41 2.30 -13.22 -32.67
CA MET A 41 3.23 -12.44 -31.85
C MET A 41 3.90 -13.31 -30.77
N VAL A 42 3.14 -14.17 -30.09
CA VAL A 42 3.66 -15.11 -29.09
C VAL A 42 4.53 -16.20 -29.74
N GLY A 43 4.17 -16.65 -30.95
CA GLY A 43 4.97 -17.61 -31.71
C GLY A 43 6.33 -17.05 -32.14
N ILE A 44 6.42 -15.75 -32.41
CA ILE A 44 7.69 -15.07 -32.71
C ILE A 44 8.50 -14.82 -31.44
N SER A 45 7.86 -14.33 -30.37
CA SER A 45 8.51 -14.08 -29.09
C SER A 45 7.57 -14.40 -27.93
N PRO A 46 7.76 -15.54 -27.24
CA PRO A 46 6.93 -15.91 -26.09
C PRO A 46 6.99 -14.89 -24.94
N GLN A 47 8.10 -14.14 -24.85
CA GLN A 47 8.31 -13.11 -23.83
C GLN A 47 7.35 -11.91 -23.97
N VAL A 48 6.74 -11.73 -25.15
CA VAL A 48 5.79 -10.63 -25.41
C VAL A 48 4.57 -10.67 -24.49
N LEU A 49 4.22 -11.85 -23.94
CA LEU A 49 3.13 -11.99 -22.96
C LEU A 49 3.36 -11.17 -21.68
N TRP A 50 4.62 -10.90 -21.34
CA TRP A 50 5.00 -10.16 -20.13
C TRP A 50 5.17 -8.65 -20.39
N ASP A 51 5.07 -8.21 -21.65
CA ASP A 51 5.19 -6.81 -22.02
C ASP A 51 3.87 -6.06 -21.73
N ALA A 52 3.95 -5.00 -20.94
CA ALA A 52 2.82 -4.13 -20.64
C ALA A 52 2.16 -3.56 -21.91
N ALA A 53 2.96 -3.18 -22.92
CA ALA A 53 2.45 -2.63 -24.17
C ALA A 53 1.64 -3.67 -24.96
N PHE A 54 2.01 -4.95 -24.87
CA PHE A 54 1.23 -6.05 -25.44
C PHE A 54 -0.08 -6.23 -24.67
N GLN A 55 -0.01 -6.39 -23.35
CA GLN A 55 -1.20 -6.66 -22.53
C GLN A 55 -2.25 -5.55 -22.64
N LEU A 56 -1.84 -4.28 -22.50
CA LEU A 56 -2.73 -3.11 -22.60
C LEU A 56 -3.38 -3.01 -23.99
N SER A 57 -2.59 -3.25 -25.04
CA SER A 57 -3.04 -3.23 -26.43
C SER A 57 -4.11 -4.30 -26.73
N PHE A 58 -3.87 -5.53 -26.29
CA PHE A 58 -4.82 -6.63 -26.51
C PHE A 58 -6.07 -6.48 -25.65
N MET A 59 -5.94 -6.05 -24.39
CA MET A 59 -7.10 -5.83 -23.52
C MET A 59 -7.96 -4.66 -23.99
N ALA A 60 -7.37 -3.56 -24.48
CA ALA A 60 -8.14 -2.46 -25.08
C ALA A 60 -8.99 -2.96 -26.26
N MET A 61 -8.42 -3.77 -27.15
CA MET A 61 -9.17 -4.38 -28.27
C MET A 61 -10.22 -5.38 -27.79
N ALA A 62 -9.93 -6.17 -26.77
CA ALA A 62 -10.92 -7.06 -26.16
C ALA A 62 -12.10 -6.26 -25.57
N GLY A 63 -11.83 -5.12 -24.93
CA GLY A 63 -12.84 -4.18 -24.46
C GLY A 63 -13.74 -3.66 -25.59
N LEU A 64 -13.15 -3.29 -26.72
CA LEU A 64 -13.90 -2.86 -27.91
C LEU A 64 -14.73 -3.98 -28.54
N ILE A 65 -14.27 -5.23 -28.48
CA ILE A 65 -14.98 -6.36 -29.08
C ILE A 65 -16.09 -6.89 -28.17
N PHE A 66 -15.84 -6.95 -26.85
CA PHE A 66 -16.75 -7.62 -25.91
C PHE A 66 -17.56 -6.65 -25.05
N ILE A 67 -17.02 -5.50 -24.66
CA ILE A 67 -17.70 -4.55 -23.76
C ILE A 67 -18.48 -3.50 -24.56
N PHE A 68 -17.89 -2.90 -25.59
CA PHE A 68 -18.53 -1.83 -26.37
C PHE A 68 -19.90 -2.20 -26.96
N PRO A 69 -20.14 -3.41 -27.55
CA PRO A 69 -21.46 -3.77 -28.08
C PRO A 69 -22.58 -3.74 -27.03
N HIS A 70 -22.24 -3.85 -25.75
CA HIS A 70 -23.16 -3.78 -24.63
C HIS A 70 -23.40 -2.34 -24.15
N LEU A 71 -22.37 -1.48 -24.25
CA LEU A 71 -22.45 -0.06 -23.91
C LEU A 71 -23.19 0.75 -24.98
N GLN A 72 -23.03 0.39 -26.25
CA GLN A 72 -23.62 1.10 -27.39
C GLN A 72 -25.16 1.26 -27.27
N PRO A 73 -25.97 0.21 -27.07
CA PRO A 73 -27.43 0.35 -26.97
C PRO A 73 -27.85 1.16 -25.74
N LEU A 74 -27.09 1.08 -24.63
CA LEU A 74 -27.35 1.86 -23.43
C LEU A 74 -27.08 3.35 -23.68
N GLY A 75 -25.95 3.66 -24.30
CA GLY A 75 -25.57 5.02 -24.69
C GLY A 75 -26.57 5.66 -25.65
N ARG A 76 -26.96 4.93 -26.70
CA ARG A 76 -27.97 5.40 -27.66
C ARG A 76 -29.35 5.61 -27.02
N LYS A 77 -29.76 4.73 -26.11
CA LYS A 77 -31.01 4.91 -25.36
C LYS A 77 -30.98 6.18 -24.51
N ALA A 78 -29.86 6.45 -23.83
CA ALA A 78 -29.68 7.68 -23.05
C ALA A 78 -29.64 8.92 -23.94
N ALA A 79 -28.95 8.85 -25.09
CA ALA A 79 -28.89 9.93 -26.08
C ALA A 79 -30.29 10.27 -26.62
N ASN A 80 -31.06 9.26 -27.03
CA ASN A 80 -32.41 9.45 -27.57
C ASN A 80 -33.39 9.97 -26.51
N ALA A 81 -33.22 9.60 -25.24
CA ALA A 81 -34.03 10.14 -24.15
C ALA A 81 -33.81 11.65 -23.93
N LEU A 82 -32.62 12.16 -24.26
CA LEU A 82 -32.26 13.58 -24.10
C LEU A 82 -32.53 14.40 -25.36
N ALA A 83 -32.26 13.83 -26.54
CA ALA A 83 -32.25 14.53 -27.83
C ALA A 83 -33.46 14.23 -28.73
N GLY A 84 -34.33 13.30 -28.32
CA GLY A 84 -35.40 12.76 -29.16
C GLY A 84 -34.92 11.60 -30.05
N GLU A 85 -35.85 10.92 -30.72
CA GLU A 85 -35.55 9.75 -31.54
C GLU A 85 -35.18 10.09 -33.00
N GLU A 86 -35.59 11.27 -33.50
CA GLU A 86 -35.41 11.67 -34.89
C GLU A 86 -34.82 13.08 -35.02
N GLY A 87 -34.05 13.29 -36.10
CA GLY A 87 -33.46 14.58 -36.46
C GLY A 87 -31.95 14.67 -36.27
N THR A 88 -31.38 15.81 -36.68
CA THR A 88 -29.92 16.05 -36.68
C THR A 88 -29.32 16.01 -35.28
N ILE A 89 -30.07 16.48 -34.26
CA ILE A 89 -29.63 16.48 -32.85
C ILE A 89 -29.50 15.05 -32.32
N ALA A 90 -30.46 14.17 -32.63
CA ALA A 90 -30.41 12.76 -32.26
C ALA A 90 -29.23 12.03 -32.91
N SER A 91 -28.91 12.34 -34.17
CA SER A 91 -27.74 11.78 -34.86
C SER A 91 -26.43 12.17 -34.18
N ILE A 92 -26.26 13.46 -33.84
CA ILE A 92 -25.08 13.97 -33.12
C ILE A 92 -24.97 13.33 -31.74
N ALA A 93 -26.07 13.26 -30.98
CA ALA A 93 -26.09 12.66 -29.65
C ALA A 93 -25.72 11.17 -29.69
N ASN A 94 -26.23 10.42 -30.67
CA ASN A 94 -25.89 9.00 -30.86
C ASN A 94 -24.42 8.83 -31.27
N PHE A 95 -23.87 9.69 -32.13
CA PHE A 95 -22.46 9.67 -32.49
C PHE A 95 -21.55 9.91 -31.28
N VAL A 96 -21.91 10.89 -30.45
CA VAL A 96 -21.19 11.20 -29.18
C VAL A 96 -21.27 10.02 -28.23
N ALA A 97 -22.45 9.43 -28.05
CA ALA A 97 -22.65 8.28 -27.19
C ALA A 97 -21.86 7.04 -27.65
N ASP A 98 -21.84 6.77 -28.96
CA ASP A 98 -21.06 5.68 -29.54
C ASP A 98 -19.55 5.92 -29.34
N SER A 99 -19.07 7.13 -29.61
CA SER A 99 -17.66 7.50 -29.44
C SER A 99 -17.21 7.41 -27.99
N PHE A 100 -18.07 7.82 -27.05
CA PHE A 100 -17.84 7.65 -25.62
C PHE A 100 -17.87 6.18 -25.20
N GLY A 101 -18.81 5.39 -25.75
CA GLY A 101 -18.91 3.95 -25.51
C GLY A 101 -17.66 3.19 -25.95
N VAL A 102 -17.08 3.53 -27.10
CA VAL A 102 -15.79 2.99 -27.59
C VAL A 102 -14.69 3.27 -26.57
N THR A 103 -14.60 4.52 -26.14
CA THR A 103 -13.58 4.96 -25.18
C THR A 103 -13.74 4.23 -23.84
N LEU A 104 -14.96 4.22 -23.30
CA LEU A 104 -15.27 3.57 -22.02
C LEU A 104 -15.00 2.06 -22.07
N GLY A 105 -15.40 1.38 -23.15
CA GLY A 105 -15.18 -0.04 -23.34
C GLY A 105 -13.69 -0.40 -23.34
N ALA A 106 -12.86 0.39 -24.03
CA ALA A 106 -11.41 0.21 -24.03
C ALA A 106 -10.79 0.50 -22.65
N THR A 107 -11.16 1.63 -22.01
CA THR A 107 -10.59 2.05 -20.72
C THR A 107 -10.91 1.06 -19.59
N VAL A 108 -12.16 0.60 -19.50
CA VAL A 108 -12.58 -0.39 -18.50
C VAL A 108 -11.76 -1.68 -18.63
N ALA A 109 -11.49 -2.13 -19.85
CA ALA A 109 -10.72 -3.35 -20.06
C ALA A 109 -9.25 -3.23 -19.64
N VAL A 110 -8.65 -2.04 -19.70
CA VAL A 110 -7.23 -1.83 -19.36
C VAL A 110 -6.98 -1.34 -17.93
N TRP A 111 -8.00 -0.84 -17.22
CA TRP A 111 -7.84 -0.26 -15.88
C TRP A 111 -7.07 -1.13 -14.88
N PRO A 112 -7.38 -2.44 -14.72
CA PRO A 112 -6.64 -3.29 -13.77
C PRO A 112 -5.16 -3.44 -14.15
N LEU A 113 -4.85 -3.47 -15.45
CA LEU A 113 -3.47 -3.54 -15.92
C LEU A 113 -2.73 -2.22 -15.71
N ILE A 114 -3.40 -1.08 -15.93
CA ILE A 114 -2.83 0.24 -15.60
C ILE A 114 -2.54 0.32 -14.09
N ALA A 115 -3.48 -0.14 -13.27
CA ALA A 115 -3.33 -0.20 -11.82
C ALA A 115 -2.16 -1.11 -11.41
N TYR A 116 -2.00 -2.26 -12.06
CA TYR A 116 -0.91 -3.20 -11.81
C TYR A 116 0.47 -2.65 -12.19
N TYR A 117 0.62 -2.08 -13.39
CA TYR A 117 1.92 -1.62 -13.89
C TYR A 117 2.32 -0.24 -13.38
N PHE A 118 1.35 0.63 -13.14
CA PHE A 118 1.60 2.04 -12.83
C PHE A 118 1.10 2.47 -11.46
N GLY A 119 0.42 1.60 -10.70
CA GLY A 119 -0.05 1.89 -9.34
C GLY A 119 -1.15 2.95 -9.26
N ILE A 120 -1.74 3.33 -10.39
CA ILE A 120 -2.71 4.43 -10.48
C ILE A 120 -4.01 4.00 -11.16
N ILE A 121 -5.13 4.55 -10.70
CA ILE A 121 -6.42 4.49 -11.37
C ILE A 121 -6.93 5.93 -11.49
N SER A 122 -7.14 6.38 -12.73
CA SER A 122 -7.74 7.69 -13.00
C SER A 122 -9.22 7.52 -13.37
N PRO A 123 -10.17 7.98 -12.53
CA PRO A 123 -11.60 7.94 -12.84
C PRO A 123 -11.97 8.80 -14.05
N VAL A 124 -11.17 9.83 -14.34
CA VAL A 124 -11.39 10.75 -15.46
C VAL A 124 -10.80 10.25 -16.78
N ALA A 125 -10.08 9.11 -16.77
CA ALA A 125 -9.46 8.56 -17.96
C ALA A 125 -10.43 8.37 -19.16
N PRO A 126 -11.68 7.87 -18.99
CA PRO A 126 -12.61 7.76 -20.11
C PRO A 126 -12.96 9.11 -20.72
N LEU A 127 -13.12 10.15 -19.90
CA LEU A 127 -13.46 11.51 -20.37
C LEU A 127 -12.26 12.17 -21.05
N ALA A 128 -11.09 12.11 -20.42
CA ALA A 128 -9.86 12.66 -21.01
C ALA A 128 -9.55 12.00 -22.36
N THR A 129 -9.69 10.68 -22.43
CA THR A 129 -9.46 9.92 -23.67
C THR A 129 -10.51 10.24 -24.73
N PHE A 130 -11.78 10.46 -24.34
CA PHE A 130 -12.86 10.81 -25.27
C PHE A 130 -12.61 12.15 -25.98
N PHE A 131 -12.09 13.15 -25.26
CA PHE A 131 -11.73 14.44 -25.87
C PHE A 131 -10.39 14.39 -26.60
N ALA A 132 -9.43 13.58 -26.15
CA ALA A 132 -8.10 13.51 -26.76
C ALA A 132 -8.07 12.69 -28.07
N LEU A 133 -8.75 11.54 -28.13
CA LEU A 133 -8.66 10.59 -29.24
C LEU A 133 -9.01 11.17 -30.61
N PRO A 134 -10.07 11.98 -30.80
CA PRO A 134 -10.44 12.49 -32.13
C PRO A 134 -9.35 13.35 -32.78
N VAL A 135 -8.51 14.00 -31.98
CA VAL A 135 -7.46 14.92 -32.47
C VAL A 135 -6.15 14.19 -32.75
N LEU A 136 -5.94 12.99 -32.19
CA LEU A 136 -4.71 12.23 -32.36
C LEU A 136 -4.36 11.91 -33.84
N PRO A 137 -5.28 11.45 -34.71
CA PRO A 137 -4.97 11.24 -36.12
C PRO A 137 -4.55 12.53 -36.84
N LEU A 138 -5.17 13.66 -36.47
CA LEU A 138 -4.85 14.96 -37.05
C LEU A 138 -3.44 15.41 -36.67
N ILE A 139 -3.04 15.20 -35.41
CA ILE A 139 -1.66 15.44 -34.94
C ILE A 139 -0.67 14.58 -35.73
N ILE A 140 -0.97 13.28 -35.90
CA ILE A 140 -0.08 12.37 -36.63
C ILE A 140 0.09 12.80 -38.09
N VAL A 141 -1.02 13.06 -38.79
CA VAL A 141 -0.99 13.44 -40.21
C VAL A 141 -0.28 14.77 -40.41
N THR A 142 -0.66 15.80 -39.66
CA THR A 142 -0.06 17.13 -39.78
C THR A 142 1.40 17.14 -39.33
N GLY A 143 1.77 16.38 -38.30
CA GLY A 143 3.14 16.23 -37.84
C GLY A 143 4.03 15.52 -38.86
N VAL A 144 3.57 14.42 -39.46
CA VAL A 144 4.29 13.72 -40.53
C VAL A 144 4.46 14.61 -41.76
N LEU A 145 3.41 15.33 -42.17
CA LEU A 145 3.49 16.29 -43.28
C LEU A 145 4.45 17.44 -42.97
N THR A 146 4.42 17.99 -41.77
CA THR A 146 5.33 19.06 -41.34
C THR A 146 6.78 18.58 -41.38
N GLY A 147 7.07 17.40 -40.83
CA GLY A 147 8.41 16.81 -40.84
C GLY A 147 8.89 16.48 -42.26
N GLY A 148 8.05 15.87 -43.09
CA GLY A 148 8.37 15.50 -44.46
C GLY A 148 8.60 16.70 -45.37
N LEU A 149 7.70 17.69 -45.33
CA LEU A 149 7.86 18.93 -46.09
C LEU A 149 9.00 19.79 -45.56
N GLY A 150 9.34 19.70 -44.27
CA GLY A 150 10.48 20.39 -43.69
C GLY A 150 11.82 20.01 -44.34
N LEU A 151 11.90 18.83 -44.94
CA LEU A 151 13.08 18.37 -45.69
C LEU A 151 13.19 18.98 -47.10
N ILE A 152 12.08 19.47 -47.67
CA ILE A 152 11.99 19.86 -49.09
C ILE A 152 11.65 21.35 -49.25
N ALA A 153 10.70 21.86 -48.49
CA ALA A 153 10.14 23.20 -48.61
C ALA A 153 9.77 23.77 -47.22
N LEU A 154 10.74 24.38 -46.56
CA LEU A 154 10.59 24.99 -45.22
C LEU A 154 9.40 25.96 -45.09
N PRO A 155 9.10 26.86 -46.06
CA PRO A 155 7.96 27.78 -45.92
C PRO A 155 6.60 27.06 -45.88
N VAL A 156 6.46 25.97 -46.64
CA VAL A 156 5.23 25.16 -46.66
C VAL A 156 5.12 24.34 -45.37
N ALA A 157 6.26 23.83 -44.88
CA ALA A 157 6.31 23.15 -43.59
C ALA A 157 5.87 24.08 -42.44
N TRP A 158 6.28 25.35 -42.45
CA TRP A 158 5.80 26.34 -41.48
C TRP A 158 4.29 26.51 -41.53
N ALA A 159 3.69 26.62 -42.72
CA ALA A 159 2.24 26.73 -42.85
C ALA A 159 1.50 25.51 -42.25
N ILE A 160 1.96 24.28 -42.53
CA ILE A 160 1.37 23.06 -41.95
C ILE A 160 1.66 22.92 -40.45
N SER A 161 2.81 23.43 -39.99
CA SER A 161 3.17 23.40 -38.57
C SER A 161 2.17 24.16 -37.68
N TRP A 162 1.52 25.21 -38.20
CA TRP A 162 0.43 25.91 -37.48
C TRP A 162 -0.77 25.01 -37.21
N LEU A 163 -1.12 24.11 -38.15
CA LEU A 163 -2.16 23.12 -37.93
C LEU A 163 -1.72 22.07 -36.90
N THR A 164 -0.47 21.62 -36.99
CA THR A 164 0.11 20.72 -35.98
C THR A 164 0.06 21.35 -34.59
N TRP A 165 0.46 22.63 -34.49
CA TRP A 165 0.43 23.41 -33.25
C TRP A 165 -0.99 23.57 -32.70
N LEU A 166 -1.98 23.85 -33.55
CA LEU A 166 -3.38 23.97 -33.14
C LEU A 166 -3.89 22.69 -32.48
N PHE A 167 -3.69 21.53 -33.13
CA PHE A 167 -4.15 20.24 -32.62
C PHE A 167 -3.38 19.80 -31.37
N LEU A 168 -2.06 20.06 -31.33
CA LEU A 168 -1.25 19.78 -30.14
C LEU A 168 -1.66 20.67 -28.96
N SER A 169 -1.95 21.95 -29.21
CA SER A 169 -2.41 22.90 -28.19
C SER A 169 -3.75 22.49 -27.61
N TYR A 170 -4.68 22.05 -28.46
CA TYR A 170 -5.95 21.47 -28.00
C TYR A 170 -5.72 20.26 -27.08
N MET A 171 -4.87 19.30 -27.51
CA MET A 171 -4.57 18.12 -26.70
C MET A 171 -3.96 18.50 -25.34
N LEU A 172 -3.05 19.48 -25.30
CA LEU A 172 -2.46 19.98 -24.07
C LEU A 172 -3.50 20.65 -23.15
N ILE A 173 -4.46 21.39 -23.70
CA ILE A 173 -5.55 21.98 -22.91
C ILE A 173 -6.41 20.87 -22.29
N VAL A 174 -6.80 19.86 -23.08
CA VAL A 174 -7.55 18.70 -22.57
C VAL A 174 -6.80 18.03 -21.43
N VAL A 175 -5.51 17.73 -21.61
CA VAL A 175 -4.68 17.11 -20.55
C VAL A 175 -4.65 17.98 -19.30
N LYS A 176 -4.39 19.30 -19.42
CA LYS A 176 -4.34 20.21 -18.26
C LYS A 176 -5.66 20.31 -17.50
N ILE A 177 -6.80 20.28 -18.20
CA ILE A 177 -8.12 20.31 -17.56
C ILE A 177 -8.32 19.08 -16.67
N PHE A 178 -7.91 17.90 -17.16
CA PHE A 178 -8.10 16.64 -16.43
C PHE A 178 -6.98 16.32 -15.44
N ASP A 179 -5.79 16.91 -15.58
CA ASP A 179 -4.67 16.78 -14.63
C ASP A 179 -4.99 17.42 -13.26
N ALA A 180 -5.85 18.44 -13.24
CA ALA A 180 -6.32 19.06 -12.00
C ALA A 180 -7.18 18.13 -11.12
N ILE A 181 -7.59 16.96 -11.63
CA ILE A 181 -8.44 16.01 -10.93
C ILE A 181 -7.56 14.88 -10.37
N PRO A 182 -7.56 14.64 -9.05
CA PRO A 182 -6.67 13.66 -8.44
C PRO A 182 -6.97 12.25 -8.94
N PHE A 183 -5.92 11.51 -9.28
CA PHE A 183 -5.98 10.08 -9.51
C PHE A 183 -5.91 9.32 -8.18
N ILE A 184 -6.40 8.08 -8.18
CA ILE A 184 -6.35 7.20 -7.02
C ILE A 184 -5.06 6.40 -7.12
N SER A 185 -4.14 6.58 -6.16
CA SER A 185 -3.00 5.69 -5.98
C SER A 185 -3.48 4.41 -5.29
N VAL A 186 -3.26 3.26 -5.92
CA VAL A 186 -3.72 1.95 -5.44
C VAL A 186 -2.56 1.04 -5.00
N GLY A 187 -1.32 1.56 -5.02
CA GLY A 187 -0.14 0.80 -4.64
C GLY A 187 0.04 -0.46 -5.48
N SER A 188 0.47 -1.57 -4.85
CA SER A 188 0.64 -2.85 -5.54
C SER A 188 -0.69 -3.59 -5.69
N VAL A 189 -1.16 -3.78 -6.93
CA VAL A 189 -2.35 -4.59 -7.21
C VAL A 189 -1.96 -6.06 -7.37
N SER A 190 -2.62 -6.96 -6.65
CA SER A 190 -2.35 -8.40 -6.79
C SER A 190 -2.95 -8.97 -8.08
N VAL A 191 -2.31 -9.99 -8.64
CA VAL A 191 -2.82 -10.71 -9.83
C VAL A 191 -4.21 -11.31 -9.56
N ALA A 192 -4.50 -11.69 -8.30
CA ALA A 192 -5.81 -12.19 -7.90
C ALA A 192 -6.92 -11.15 -8.12
N VAL A 193 -6.67 -9.87 -7.80
CA VAL A 193 -7.64 -8.79 -8.03
C VAL A 193 -7.92 -8.61 -9.52
N ILE A 194 -6.89 -8.70 -10.37
CA ILE A 194 -7.02 -8.62 -11.83
C ILE A 194 -7.89 -9.77 -12.35
N LEU A 195 -7.64 -11.00 -11.88
CA LEU A 195 -8.42 -12.18 -12.27
C LEU A 195 -9.88 -12.07 -11.82
N VAL A 196 -10.14 -11.63 -10.57
CA VAL A 196 -11.49 -11.41 -10.06
C VAL A 196 -12.22 -10.35 -10.87
N TYR A 197 -11.54 -9.27 -11.24
CA TYR A 197 -12.11 -8.20 -12.07
C TYR A 197 -12.53 -8.71 -13.46
N TYR A 198 -11.65 -9.45 -14.15
CA TYR A 198 -11.99 -10.01 -15.46
C TYR A 198 -13.05 -11.12 -15.36
N MET A 199 -13.05 -11.92 -14.28
CA MET A 199 -14.14 -12.85 -14.00
C MET A 199 -15.47 -12.13 -13.80
N ALA A 200 -15.50 -10.99 -13.11
CA ALA A 200 -16.70 -10.19 -12.92
C ALA A 200 -17.21 -9.59 -14.24
N ILE A 201 -16.32 -9.12 -15.10
CA ILE A 201 -16.68 -8.68 -16.46
C ILE A 201 -17.22 -9.85 -17.28
N ALA A 202 -16.53 -10.99 -17.31
CA ALA A 202 -16.97 -12.17 -18.05
C ALA A 202 -18.32 -12.70 -17.55
N LEU A 203 -18.53 -12.72 -16.23
CA LEU A 203 -19.79 -13.10 -15.61
C LEU A 203 -20.90 -12.09 -15.96
N SER A 204 -20.66 -10.79 -15.85
CA SER A 204 -21.67 -9.77 -16.18
C SER A 204 -22.07 -9.80 -17.66
N LEU A 205 -21.10 -9.99 -18.58
CA LEU A 205 -21.36 -10.18 -20.00
C LEU A 205 -22.10 -11.49 -20.28
N GLY A 206 -21.71 -12.60 -19.63
CA GLY A 206 -22.39 -13.88 -19.74
C GLY A 206 -23.83 -13.83 -19.23
N LEU A 207 -24.07 -13.14 -18.11
CA LEU A 207 -25.40 -12.93 -17.55
C LEU A 207 -26.27 -12.04 -18.46
N TYR A 208 -25.67 -11.03 -19.10
CA TYR A 208 -26.35 -10.16 -20.05
C TYR A 208 -26.72 -10.90 -21.35
N HIS A 209 -25.86 -11.80 -21.85
CA HIS A 209 -26.11 -12.51 -23.11
C HIS A 209 -27.14 -13.65 -22.92
N ASN A 210 -27.13 -14.31 -21.77
CA ASN A 210 -27.97 -15.48 -21.50
C ASN A 210 -29.22 -15.14 -20.65
N ARG A 211 -29.84 -13.96 -20.83
CA ARG A 211 -30.98 -13.50 -20.00
C ARG A 211 -32.11 -14.51 -19.87
N ALA A 212 -32.34 -15.38 -20.86
CA ALA A 212 -33.37 -16.42 -20.81
C ALA A 212 -32.99 -17.61 -19.90
N GLU A 213 -31.74 -18.06 -19.94
CA GLU A 213 -31.24 -19.14 -19.07
C GLU A 213 -30.92 -18.64 -17.66
N VAL A 214 -30.43 -17.40 -17.53
CA VAL A 214 -30.33 -16.71 -16.23
C VAL A 214 -31.71 -16.47 -15.65
N ARG A 215 -32.73 -16.12 -16.43
CA ARG A 215 -34.10 -16.03 -15.93
C ARG A 215 -34.62 -17.38 -15.45
N LYS A 216 -34.31 -18.49 -16.12
CA LYS A 216 -34.66 -19.85 -15.64
C LYS A 216 -33.85 -20.26 -14.41
N ALA A 217 -32.58 -19.91 -14.33
CA ALA A 217 -31.70 -20.19 -13.19
C ALA A 217 -32.06 -19.30 -11.99
N VAL A 218 -32.44 -18.04 -12.21
CA VAL A 218 -32.98 -17.11 -11.21
C VAL A 218 -34.36 -17.55 -10.80
N ILE A 219 -35.23 -18.06 -11.68
CA ILE A 219 -36.52 -18.65 -11.27
C ILE A 219 -36.28 -19.91 -10.42
N ARG A 220 -35.38 -20.82 -10.82
CA ARG A 220 -35.00 -21.99 -10.01
C ARG A 220 -34.32 -21.60 -8.69
N LEU A 221 -33.50 -20.55 -8.69
CA LEU A 221 -32.83 -20.01 -7.50
C LEU A 221 -33.82 -19.24 -6.62
N VAL A 222 -34.84 -18.58 -7.19
CA VAL A 222 -35.94 -17.91 -6.48
C VAL A 222 -36.91 -18.93 -5.93
N ASP A 223 -37.14 -20.06 -6.59
CA ASP A 223 -37.96 -21.17 -6.08
C ASP A 223 -37.20 -21.94 -4.98
N TRP A 224 -35.88 -22.13 -5.13
CA TRP A 224 -35.00 -22.66 -4.09
C TRP A 224 -34.80 -21.67 -2.92
N LEU A 225 -34.67 -20.38 -3.20
CA LEU A 225 -34.61 -19.33 -2.19
C LEU A 225 -35.96 -19.20 -1.49
N LYS A 226 -37.11 -19.24 -2.17
CA LYS A 226 -38.43 -19.27 -1.52
C LYS A 226 -38.56 -20.44 -0.53
N LEU A 227 -38.04 -21.62 -0.89
CA LEU A 227 -37.93 -22.77 0.03
C LEU A 227 -37.04 -22.51 1.27
N VAL A 228 -36.05 -21.61 1.16
CA VAL A 228 -35.13 -21.23 2.25
C VAL A 228 -35.56 -19.94 2.99
N THR A 229 -36.26 -19.01 2.31
CA THR A 229 -36.63 -17.67 2.76
C THR A 229 -38.08 -17.53 3.16
N ASP A 230 -38.95 -18.54 2.94
CA ASP A 230 -40.27 -18.59 3.60
C ASP A 230 -40.15 -18.62 5.14
N LYS A 231 -38.94 -18.85 5.68
CA LYS A 231 -38.61 -18.71 7.10
C LYS A 231 -37.92 -17.39 7.48
N ILE A 232 -37.53 -16.53 6.53
CA ILE A 232 -36.81 -15.27 6.81
C ILE A 232 -37.49 -14.11 6.07
N PRO A 233 -38.24 -13.24 6.76
CA PRO A 233 -39.02 -12.20 6.11
C PRO A 233 -38.14 -11.19 5.37
N MET A 234 -38.58 -10.79 4.16
CA MET A 234 -37.95 -9.85 3.21
C MET A 234 -37.39 -8.55 3.84
N LYS A 235 -37.90 -8.17 5.02
CA LYS A 235 -37.41 -7.02 5.80
C LYS A 235 -35.93 -7.12 6.26
N TRP A 236 -35.31 -8.30 6.23
CA TRP A 236 -33.94 -8.51 6.70
C TRP A 236 -32.87 -8.60 5.60
N THR A 237 -33.26 -8.76 4.32
CA THR A 237 -32.30 -8.91 3.21
C THR A 237 -31.65 -7.58 2.82
N LEU A 238 -32.41 -6.49 2.80
CA LEU A 238 -31.90 -5.15 2.51
C LEU A 238 -30.94 -4.62 3.60
N PRO A 239 -31.22 -4.79 4.91
CA PRO A 239 -30.25 -4.52 5.97
C PRO A 239 -28.96 -5.33 5.83
N ALA A 240 -29.03 -6.62 5.48
CA ALA A 240 -27.84 -7.46 5.33
C ALA A 240 -26.93 -6.99 4.19
N LEU A 241 -27.52 -6.54 3.07
CA LEU A 241 -26.76 -5.99 1.95
C LEU A 241 -26.13 -4.63 2.28
N LEU A 242 -26.86 -3.78 3.00
CA LEU A 242 -26.35 -2.52 3.54
C LEU A 242 -25.19 -2.75 4.51
N VAL A 243 -25.30 -3.73 5.41
CA VAL A 243 -24.22 -4.14 6.32
C VAL A 243 -23.02 -4.64 5.52
N ALA A 244 -23.20 -5.43 4.47
CA ALA A 244 -22.10 -5.89 3.62
C ALA A 244 -21.36 -4.72 2.93
N VAL A 245 -22.09 -3.74 2.39
CA VAL A 245 -21.48 -2.53 1.78
C VAL A 245 -20.76 -1.69 2.83
N ILE A 246 -21.35 -1.50 4.01
CA ILE A 246 -20.70 -0.79 5.13
C ILE A 246 -19.42 -1.53 5.53
N LEU A 247 -19.44 -2.86 5.65
CA LEU A 247 -18.25 -3.66 5.96
C LEU A 247 -17.15 -3.51 4.91
N VAL A 248 -17.49 -3.51 3.61
CA VAL A 248 -16.50 -3.31 2.53
C VAL A 248 -15.86 -1.93 2.62
N TRP A 249 -16.65 -0.86 2.86
CA TRP A 249 -16.11 0.48 3.00
C TRP A 249 -15.30 0.66 4.29
N VAL A 250 -15.74 0.06 5.40
CA VAL A 250 -14.96 0.05 6.65
C VAL A 250 -13.61 -0.65 6.43
N VAL A 251 -13.59 -1.78 5.71
CA VAL A 251 -12.33 -2.43 5.31
C VAL A 251 -11.47 -1.52 4.47
N ALA A 252 -12.03 -0.87 3.44
CA ALA A 252 -11.28 0.03 2.57
C ALA A 252 -10.70 1.26 3.29
N PHE A 253 -11.43 1.84 4.25
CA PHE A 253 -11.01 3.06 4.95
C PHE A 253 -10.04 2.83 6.10
N THR A 254 -9.94 1.62 6.64
CA THR A 254 -8.93 1.31 7.67
C THR A 254 -7.81 0.41 7.14
N LEU A 255 -7.64 0.32 5.81
CA LEU A 255 -6.41 -0.24 5.26
C LEU A 255 -5.24 0.66 5.67
N PRO A 256 -4.13 0.08 6.15
CA PRO A 256 -2.92 0.85 6.46
C PRO A 256 -2.39 1.57 5.23
N ASP A 257 -1.78 2.75 5.42
CA ASP A 257 -1.05 3.42 4.37
C ASP A 257 0.39 2.84 4.22
N ASP A 258 1.11 3.29 3.19
CA ASP A 258 2.46 2.81 2.89
C ASP A 258 3.58 3.58 3.62
N ASN A 259 3.24 4.55 4.48
CA ASN A 259 4.23 5.24 5.31
C ASN A 259 4.74 4.32 6.42
N LEU A 260 5.91 4.66 6.97
CA LEU A 260 6.38 4.05 8.21
C LEU A 260 5.72 4.77 9.40
N HIS A 261 4.96 4.02 10.19
CA HIS A 261 4.41 4.43 11.48
C HIS A 261 5.23 3.82 12.61
N VAL A 262 5.72 4.65 13.54
CA VAL A 262 6.36 4.23 14.79
C VAL A 262 5.58 4.85 15.94
N SER A 263 4.76 4.03 16.61
CA SER A 263 3.88 4.45 17.69
C SER A 263 4.41 3.99 19.05
N PHE A 264 4.78 4.95 19.89
CA PHE A 264 5.09 4.75 21.31
C PHE A 264 3.77 4.72 22.07
N LEU A 265 3.34 3.52 22.45
CA LEU A 265 2.01 3.27 23.01
C LEU A 265 1.96 3.71 24.47
N GLY A 266 0.87 4.41 24.85
CA GLY A 266 0.63 4.79 26.24
C GLY A 266 0.20 3.59 27.08
N VAL A 267 1.17 2.85 27.63
CA VAL A 267 0.95 1.60 28.41
C VAL A 267 1.24 1.74 29.91
N GLY A 268 1.47 2.96 30.39
CA GLY A 268 1.86 3.24 31.77
C GLY A 268 3.38 3.39 31.88
N GLN A 269 3.95 2.95 33.01
CA GLN A 269 5.40 2.93 33.21
C GLN A 269 6.00 1.69 32.55
N GLY A 270 6.60 1.86 31.37
CA GLY A 270 7.18 0.78 30.56
C GLY A 270 7.15 1.11 29.07
N ASP A 271 7.77 0.26 28.26
CA ASP A 271 7.78 0.41 26.81
C ASP A 271 6.78 -0.52 26.11
N ALA A 272 6.12 0.02 25.08
CA ALA A 272 5.45 -0.74 24.04
C ALA A 272 5.44 0.09 22.76
N ILE A 273 6.12 -0.38 21.73
CA ILE A 273 6.36 0.39 20.51
C ILE A 273 5.89 -0.42 19.31
N LEU A 274 4.86 0.07 18.64
CA LEU A 274 4.31 -0.55 17.45
C LEU A 274 4.89 0.10 16.18
N ILE A 275 5.59 -0.69 15.37
CA ILE A 275 6.16 -0.29 14.08
C ILE A 275 5.33 -0.92 12.97
N GLN A 276 4.80 -0.10 12.05
CA GLN A 276 3.93 -0.55 10.97
C GLN A 276 4.36 0.08 9.64
N LYS A 277 4.33 -0.71 8.56
CA LYS A 277 4.43 -0.22 7.18
C LYS A 277 3.59 -1.11 6.28
N GLY A 278 2.55 -0.56 5.66
CA GLY A 278 1.54 -1.35 4.99
C GLY A 278 0.92 -2.38 5.96
N THR A 279 0.92 -3.66 5.58
CA THR A 279 0.35 -4.74 6.40
C THR A 279 1.32 -5.36 7.40
N GLN A 280 2.61 -5.00 7.33
CA GLN A 280 3.64 -5.60 8.18
C GLN A 280 3.77 -4.89 9.52
N GLN A 281 3.93 -5.65 10.59
CA GLN A 281 3.83 -5.15 11.97
C GLN A 281 4.89 -5.77 12.87
N ILE A 282 5.60 -4.91 13.59
CA ILE A 282 6.57 -5.29 14.61
C ILE A 282 6.16 -4.62 15.91
N LEU A 283 6.05 -5.39 16.99
CA LEU A 283 5.82 -4.87 18.33
C LEU A 283 7.08 -5.04 19.15
N VAL A 284 7.65 -3.95 19.66
CA VAL A 284 8.78 -3.96 20.58
C VAL A 284 8.23 -3.69 21.98
N ASP A 285 8.35 -4.67 22.86
CA ASP A 285 7.80 -4.67 24.22
C ASP A 285 6.27 -4.50 24.30
N GLY A 286 5.72 -4.73 25.48
CA GLY A 286 4.27 -4.79 25.71
C GLY A 286 3.79 -3.99 26.91
N GLY A 287 4.67 -3.32 27.65
CA GLY A 287 4.28 -2.56 28.84
C GLY A 287 3.96 -3.45 30.04
N PRO A 288 3.71 -2.83 31.21
CA PRO A 288 3.33 -3.52 32.45
C PRO A 288 1.88 -4.04 32.44
N SER A 289 1.02 -3.52 31.55
CA SER A 289 -0.43 -3.76 31.58
C SER A 289 -0.93 -4.50 30.34
N PRO A 290 -1.35 -5.78 30.48
CA PRO A 290 -2.07 -6.53 29.44
C PRO A 290 -3.28 -5.80 28.84
N GLN A 291 -3.99 -5.04 29.67
CA GLN A 291 -5.19 -4.31 29.26
C GLN A 291 -4.82 -3.06 28.46
N LEU A 292 -3.87 -2.26 28.94
CA LEU A 292 -3.49 -1.02 28.24
C LEU A 292 -2.87 -1.30 26.88
N VAL A 293 -2.00 -2.31 26.76
CA VAL A 293 -1.44 -2.69 25.46
C VAL A 293 -2.52 -3.19 24.49
N SER A 294 -3.48 -3.99 24.98
CA SER A 294 -4.60 -4.45 24.15
C SER A 294 -5.47 -3.28 23.65
N VAL A 295 -5.72 -2.28 24.49
CA VAL A 295 -6.47 -1.07 24.12
C VAL A 295 -5.67 -0.23 23.12
N ALA A 296 -4.36 -0.05 23.35
CA ALA A 296 -3.49 0.72 22.48
C ALA A 296 -3.36 0.07 21.09
N LEU A 297 -3.13 -1.24 21.02
CA LEU A 297 -3.13 -2.01 19.78
C LEU A 297 -4.50 -1.93 19.08
N GLY A 298 -5.61 -2.05 19.81
CA GLY A 298 -6.96 -1.93 19.25
C GLY A 298 -7.31 -0.55 18.67
N LYS A 299 -6.60 0.51 19.09
CA LYS A 299 -6.72 1.85 18.51
C LYS A 299 -5.83 2.05 17.27
N LYS A 300 -4.77 1.26 17.13
CA LYS A 300 -3.76 1.40 16.05
C LYS A 300 -3.91 0.37 14.93
N MET A 301 -4.38 -0.83 15.26
CA MET A 301 -4.62 -1.90 14.31
C MET A 301 -6.11 -1.94 13.93
N PRO A 302 -6.43 -2.29 12.68
CA PRO A 302 -7.82 -2.58 12.29
C PRO A 302 -8.44 -3.64 13.20
N PHE A 303 -9.74 -3.52 13.51
CA PHE A 303 -10.37 -4.41 14.51
C PHE A 303 -10.32 -5.90 14.15
N TRP A 304 -10.22 -6.22 12.86
CA TRP A 304 -10.10 -7.58 12.32
C TRP A 304 -8.67 -8.07 12.25
N ASP A 305 -7.69 -7.17 12.28
CA ASP A 305 -6.29 -7.55 12.18
C ASP A 305 -5.80 -8.02 13.56
N ARG A 306 -5.29 -9.25 13.55
CA ARG A 306 -4.75 -9.92 14.72
C ARG A 306 -3.37 -10.50 14.43
N THR A 307 -2.69 -10.01 13.40
CA THR A 307 -1.40 -10.52 12.97
C THR A 307 -0.26 -9.59 13.38
N ILE A 308 0.81 -10.16 13.91
CA ILE A 308 2.06 -9.44 14.21
C ILE A 308 3.21 -10.29 13.64
N ASP A 309 4.02 -9.72 12.75
CA ASP A 309 5.08 -10.46 12.06
C ASP A 309 6.26 -10.77 12.98
N LEU A 310 6.58 -9.84 13.88
CA LEU A 310 7.66 -9.98 14.84
C LEU A 310 7.29 -9.30 16.15
N VAL A 311 7.43 -10.02 17.26
CA VAL A 311 7.46 -9.41 18.59
C VAL A 311 8.92 -9.39 19.05
N VAL A 312 9.41 -8.22 19.43
CA VAL A 312 10.71 -8.05 20.06
C VAL A 312 10.49 -7.85 21.55
N LEU A 313 11.12 -8.68 22.38
CA LEU A 313 11.23 -8.44 23.81
C LEU A 313 12.64 -7.92 24.06
N THR A 314 12.76 -6.67 24.52
CA THR A 314 14.06 -6.07 24.78
C THR A 314 14.74 -6.76 25.96
N HIS A 315 14.05 -6.91 27.07
CA HIS A 315 14.51 -7.60 28.27
C HIS A 315 13.31 -8.06 29.13
N PRO A 316 13.48 -9.03 30.05
CA PRO A 316 12.36 -9.76 30.68
C PRO A 316 11.75 -9.07 31.92
N HIS A 317 11.97 -7.76 32.13
CA HIS A 317 11.31 -7.04 33.22
C HIS A 317 9.80 -6.87 32.97
N THR A 318 9.05 -6.66 34.04
CA THR A 318 7.58 -6.76 34.02
C THR A 318 6.95 -5.67 33.18
N ASP A 319 7.51 -4.47 33.22
CA ASP A 319 7.17 -3.27 32.46
C ASP A 319 7.45 -3.38 30.96
N HIS A 320 8.08 -4.46 30.50
CA HIS A 320 8.29 -4.76 29.08
C HIS A 320 7.55 -6.05 28.67
N LEU A 321 7.58 -7.06 29.53
CA LEU A 321 7.12 -8.42 29.22
C LEU A 321 5.63 -8.65 29.49
N ALA A 322 5.05 -8.04 30.52
CA ALA A 322 3.73 -8.44 31.02
C ALA A 322 2.63 -8.33 29.96
N GLY A 323 2.61 -7.24 29.20
CA GLY A 323 1.68 -7.07 28.10
C GLY A 323 1.92 -8.03 26.94
N LEU A 324 3.18 -8.43 26.67
CA LEU A 324 3.51 -9.34 25.57
C LEU A 324 2.95 -10.76 25.79
N VAL A 325 2.85 -11.22 27.04
CA VAL A 325 2.18 -12.49 27.36
C VAL A 325 0.73 -12.49 26.88
N GLU A 326 0.01 -11.38 27.06
CA GLU A 326 -1.37 -11.23 26.55
C GLU A 326 -1.42 -11.10 25.03
N VAL A 327 -0.41 -10.44 24.44
CA VAL A 327 -0.26 -10.35 22.98
C VAL A 327 -0.11 -11.75 22.39
N LEU A 328 0.76 -12.62 22.91
CA LEU A 328 0.89 -14.00 22.40
C LEU A 328 -0.41 -14.78 22.54
N LYS A 329 -1.20 -14.55 23.59
CA LYS A 329 -2.49 -15.23 23.78
C LYS A 329 -3.51 -14.80 22.72
N ARG A 330 -3.61 -13.50 22.43
CA ARG A 330 -4.67 -12.91 21.58
C ARG A 330 -4.33 -12.75 20.10
N TYR A 331 -3.06 -12.55 19.77
CA TYR A 331 -2.60 -12.28 18.41
C TYR A 331 -1.90 -13.49 17.82
N LYS A 332 -1.96 -13.60 16.49
CA LYS A 332 -1.16 -14.54 15.72
C LYS A 332 0.21 -13.90 15.47
N VAL A 333 1.18 -14.31 16.26
CA VAL A 333 2.58 -13.86 16.17
C VAL A 333 3.38 -14.85 15.34
N SER A 334 4.09 -14.36 14.32
CA SER A 334 4.87 -15.25 13.43
C SER A 334 6.24 -15.60 14.00
N ARG A 335 6.94 -14.59 14.54
CA ARG A 335 8.27 -14.72 15.14
C ARG A 335 8.39 -13.92 16.43
N VAL A 336 9.28 -14.36 17.30
CA VAL A 336 9.76 -13.59 18.45
C VAL A 336 11.27 -13.39 18.36
N LEU A 337 11.75 -12.22 18.76
CA LEU A 337 13.17 -11.93 18.89
C LEU A 337 13.45 -11.39 20.28
N TYR A 338 14.36 -12.03 21.01
CA TYR A 338 14.66 -11.67 22.40
C TYR A 338 16.06 -12.12 22.77
N THR A 339 16.65 -11.50 23.79
CA THR A 339 17.98 -11.87 24.28
C THR A 339 17.94 -13.24 24.95
N ASP A 340 18.86 -14.13 24.58
CA ASP A 340 19.10 -15.37 25.32
C ASP A 340 19.83 -15.06 26.64
N ILE A 341 19.06 -15.00 27.71
CA ILE A 341 19.55 -14.68 29.06
C ILE A 341 20.01 -15.91 29.85
N ASN A 342 20.13 -17.10 29.25
CA ASN A 342 20.55 -18.32 29.98
C ASN A 342 21.91 -18.18 30.70
N SER A 343 22.74 -17.24 30.25
CA SER A 343 24.04 -16.95 30.86
C SER A 343 23.99 -15.93 32.01
N ILE A 344 22.81 -15.33 32.27
CA ILE A 344 22.50 -14.37 33.34
C ILE A 344 21.57 -15.06 34.36
N LYS A 345 21.80 -14.83 35.65
CA LYS A 345 20.92 -15.36 36.69
C LYS A 345 19.68 -14.47 36.82
N TYR A 346 18.59 -14.85 36.15
CA TYR A 346 17.30 -14.19 36.28
C TYR A 346 16.19 -15.23 36.44
N GLN A 347 15.32 -15.04 37.44
CA GLN A 347 14.20 -15.94 37.72
C GLN A 347 12.91 -15.11 37.72
N SER A 348 12.00 -15.42 36.81
CA SER A 348 10.72 -14.74 36.71
C SER A 348 9.65 -15.72 36.21
N PRO A 349 8.61 -16.01 37.02
CA PRO A 349 7.50 -16.84 36.58
C PRO A 349 6.82 -16.30 35.31
N LEU A 350 6.84 -14.99 35.11
CA LEU A 350 6.31 -14.33 33.92
C LEU A 350 7.14 -14.66 32.67
N TYR A 351 8.46 -14.74 32.82
CA TYR A 351 9.36 -15.14 31.73
C TYR A 351 9.21 -16.62 31.40
N ASP A 352 9.03 -17.48 32.41
CA ASP A 352 8.73 -18.89 32.21
C ASP A 352 7.40 -19.09 31.46
N GLU A 353 6.37 -18.30 31.77
CA GLU A 353 5.08 -18.30 31.05
C GLU A 353 5.26 -17.87 29.59
N TRP A 354 6.05 -16.82 29.34
CA TRP A 354 6.38 -16.35 27.99
C TRP A 354 7.04 -17.44 27.13
N LEU A 355 8.08 -18.10 27.65
CA LEU A 355 8.75 -19.20 26.96
C LEU A 355 7.80 -20.38 26.72
N SER A 356 6.97 -20.71 27.70
CA SER A 356 5.96 -21.77 27.59
C SER A 356 4.94 -21.47 26.48
N LEU A 357 4.52 -20.21 26.32
CA LEU A 357 3.60 -19.80 25.27
C LEU A 357 4.21 -19.85 23.88
N ILE A 358 5.48 -19.45 23.74
CA ILE A 358 6.23 -19.56 22.47
C ILE A 358 6.26 -21.03 22.02
N GLN A 359 6.65 -21.93 22.93
CA GLN A 359 6.71 -23.37 22.64
C GLN A 359 5.32 -23.95 22.34
N ALA A 360 4.32 -23.65 23.18
CA ALA A 360 2.96 -24.19 23.03
C ALA A 360 2.29 -23.75 21.72
N LYS A 361 2.61 -22.53 21.24
CA LYS A 361 2.08 -21.99 19.98
C LYS A 361 2.99 -22.26 18.78
N ALA A 362 4.14 -22.92 18.98
CA ALA A 362 5.15 -23.18 17.96
C ALA A 362 5.56 -21.90 17.20
N ILE A 363 5.78 -20.81 17.94
CA ILE A 363 6.25 -19.54 17.38
C ILE A 363 7.76 -19.66 17.15
N GLU A 364 8.24 -19.24 15.99
CA GLU A 364 9.67 -19.22 15.67
C GLU A 364 10.39 -18.21 16.57
N ASP A 365 11.34 -18.67 17.39
CA ASP A 365 12.14 -17.84 18.26
C ASP A 365 13.57 -17.60 17.74
N ILE A 366 13.99 -16.34 17.81
CA ILE A 366 15.26 -15.87 17.25
C ILE A 366 16.05 -15.17 18.37
N PRO A 367 17.19 -15.73 18.81
CA PRO A 367 18.06 -15.04 19.75
C PRO A 367 18.54 -13.71 19.15
N ALA A 368 18.30 -12.61 19.86
CA ALA A 368 18.74 -11.28 19.47
C ALA A 368 20.27 -11.18 19.58
N GLN A 369 20.92 -10.67 18.54
CA GLN A 369 22.36 -10.48 18.53
C GLN A 369 22.76 -9.29 17.66
N ALA A 370 23.72 -8.50 18.15
CA ALA A 370 24.33 -7.41 17.43
C ALA A 370 24.83 -7.85 16.03
N GLY A 371 24.50 -7.04 15.01
CA GLY A 371 24.82 -7.32 13.61
C GLY A 371 23.70 -7.99 12.81
N GLN A 372 22.64 -8.48 13.47
CA GLN A 372 21.44 -8.94 12.77
C GLN A 372 20.71 -7.79 12.07
N LEU A 373 20.09 -8.09 10.93
CA LEU A 373 19.32 -7.13 10.13
C LEU A 373 17.93 -7.70 9.83
N ILE A 374 16.90 -6.98 10.29
CA ILE A 374 15.49 -7.25 10.02
C ILE A 374 15.02 -6.27 8.93
N ARG A 375 14.17 -6.75 8.01
CA ARG A 375 13.59 -5.95 6.93
C ARG A 375 12.07 -5.89 7.04
N LEU A 376 11.52 -4.69 6.89
CA LEU A 376 10.09 -4.40 6.83
C LEU A 376 9.83 -3.52 5.60
N GLY A 377 9.50 -4.15 4.48
CA GLY A 377 9.59 -3.52 3.15
C GLY A 377 10.99 -2.95 2.90
N GLU A 378 11.05 -1.63 2.71
CA GLU A 378 12.31 -0.87 2.51
C GLU A 378 12.98 -0.43 3.83
N VAL A 379 12.28 -0.58 4.96
CA VAL A 379 12.81 -0.20 6.28
C VAL A 379 13.84 -1.22 6.72
N ARG A 380 15.00 -0.73 7.13
CA ARG A 380 16.11 -1.54 7.65
C ARG A 380 16.17 -1.36 9.16
N ILE A 381 16.08 -2.47 9.90
CA ILE A 381 16.16 -2.49 11.36
C ILE A 381 17.39 -3.31 11.75
N ALA A 382 18.43 -2.63 12.22
CA ALA A 382 19.66 -3.27 12.68
C ALA A 382 19.58 -3.53 14.19
N VAL A 383 19.94 -4.73 14.61
CA VAL A 383 20.15 -5.07 16.02
C VAL A 383 21.56 -4.64 16.41
N LEU A 384 21.68 -3.75 17.39
CA LEU A 384 22.95 -3.18 17.86
C LEU A 384 23.41 -3.79 19.19
N ASN A 385 22.48 -4.26 20.02
CA ASN A 385 22.70 -4.94 21.30
C ASN A 385 21.67 -6.08 21.41
N PRO A 386 21.96 -7.21 22.08
CA PRO A 386 23.16 -7.54 22.85
C PRO A 386 24.39 -7.95 22.01
N PRO A 387 25.62 -7.80 22.52
CA PRO A 387 26.80 -8.45 21.94
C PRO A 387 26.73 -9.98 22.07
N LEU A 388 27.60 -10.68 21.33
CA LEU A 388 27.68 -12.15 21.41
C LEU A 388 27.97 -12.66 22.84
N LEU A 389 28.80 -11.94 23.58
CA LEU A 389 29.08 -12.21 24.99
C LEU A 389 28.42 -11.12 25.82
N LEU A 390 27.38 -11.48 26.57
CA LEU A 390 26.65 -10.55 27.42
C LEU A 390 27.57 -9.92 28.47
N LEU A 391 27.34 -8.64 28.75
CA LEU A 391 27.97 -7.94 29.85
C LEU A 391 27.60 -8.61 31.18
N LYS A 392 28.56 -8.67 32.11
CA LYS A 392 28.38 -9.29 33.43
C LYS A 392 29.00 -8.43 34.52
N GLY A 393 28.38 -8.43 35.69
CA GLY A 393 28.84 -7.63 36.83
C GLY A 393 28.63 -6.13 36.63
N THR A 394 27.69 -5.74 35.77
CA THR A 394 27.21 -4.37 35.61
C THR A 394 26.21 -4.03 36.71
N GLN A 395 25.73 -2.79 36.76
CA GLN A 395 24.67 -2.41 37.70
C GLN A 395 23.40 -3.25 37.52
N SER A 396 23.05 -3.59 36.27
CA SER A 396 21.99 -4.53 35.92
C SER A 396 22.36 -5.29 34.66
N ASP A 397 22.80 -6.54 34.82
CA ASP A 397 23.17 -7.40 33.69
C ASP A 397 21.97 -7.66 32.75
N VAL A 398 20.77 -7.67 33.30
CA VAL A 398 19.52 -7.88 32.56
C VAL A 398 19.21 -6.68 31.67
N ASP A 399 19.23 -5.46 32.22
CA ASP A 399 18.93 -4.24 31.45
C ASP A 399 19.98 -3.97 30.38
N ASN A 400 21.26 -4.17 30.73
CA ASN A 400 22.36 -4.02 29.79
C ASN A 400 22.39 -5.10 28.69
N SER A 401 21.65 -6.19 28.86
CA SER A 401 21.40 -7.20 27.83
C SER A 401 20.22 -6.86 26.89
N GLY A 402 19.60 -5.68 27.09
CA GLY A 402 18.43 -5.22 26.37
C GLY A 402 18.63 -5.10 24.85
N VAL A 403 17.65 -5.49 24.05
CA VAL A 403 17.74 -5.38 22.59
C VAL A 403 17.71 -3.92 22.13
N VAL A 404 18.83 -3.41 21.61
CA VAL A 404 18.91 -2.06 21.03
C VAL A 404 18.70 -2.17 19.52
N LEU A 405 17.75 -1.41 18.99
CA LEU A 405 17.38 -1.42 17.59
C LEU A 405 17.61 -0.06 16.94
N ARG A 406 18.20 -0.07 15.74
CA ARG A 406 18.21 1.11 14.87
C ARG A 406 17.39 0.88 13.62
N LEU A 407 16.32 1.65 13.48
CA LEU A 407 15.47 1.68 12.30
C LEU A 407 15.93 2.79 11.35
N SER A 408 15.92 2.52 10.05
CA SER A 408 16.26 3.50 9.03
C SER A 408 15.42 3.33 7.77
N THR A 409 14.91 4.46 7.26
CA THR A 409 14.17 4.57 6.00
C THR A 409 14.48 5.92 5.36
N GLY A 410 15.06 5.91 4.16
CA GLY A 410 15.58 7.12 3.52
C GLY A 410 16.55 7.90 4.43
N SER A 411 16.20 9.15 4.73
CA SER A 411 16.93 10.08 5.60
C SER A 411 16.48 10.06 7.07
N VAL A 412 15.41 9.33 7.40
CA VAL A 412 14.82 9.27 8.74
C VAL A 412 15.24 7.98 9.44
N SER A 413 15.55 8.09 10.74
CA SER A 413 16.01 6.97 11.55
C SER A 413 15.57 7.09 13.01
N PHE A 414 15.42 5.94 13.66
CA PHE A 414 15.01 5.81 15.06
C PHE A 414 16.03 4.93 15.79
N LEU A 415 16.39 5.32 17.02
CA LEU A 415 17.15 4.48 17.94
C LEU A 415 16.25 4.10 19.12
N LEU A 416 15.98 2.80 19.26
CA LEU A 416 15.27 2.21 20.39
C LEU A 416 16.32 1.59 21.31
N THR A 417 16.44 2.13 22.51
CA THR A 417 17.55 1.85 23.43
C THR A 417 17.18 0.88 24.55
N ALA A 418 15.89 0.54 24.71
CA ALA A 418 15.41 -0.27 25.84
C ALA A 418 15.81 0.39 27.18
N ASP A 419 16.09 -0.42 28.19
CA ASP A 419 16.48 0.04 29.53
C ASP A 419 17.99 0.04 29.75
N THR A 420 18.77 0.04 28.65
CA THR A 420 20.23 -0.01 28.73
C THR A 420 20.77 1.11 29.59
N MET A 421 21.76 0.78 30.41
CA MET A 421 22.46 1.72 31.28
C MET A 421 23.75 2.20 30.61
N GLN A 422 24.43 3.14 31.28
CA GLN A 422 25.69 3.72 30.84
C GLN A 422 26.73 2.68 30.37
N GLU A 423 26.81 1.48 30.97
CA GLU A 423 27.76 0.46 30.55
C GLU A 423 27.53 0.00 29.11
N THR A 424 26.29 -0.26 28.73
CA THR A 424 25.94 -0.61 27.34
C THR A 424 26.07 0.59 26.41
N GLU A 425 25.76 1.80 26.86
CA GLU A 425 26.01 3.02 26.07
C GLU A 425 27.49 3.17 25.73
N PHE A 426 28.38 3.01 26.71
CA PHE A 426 29.83 3.08 26.50
C PHE A 426 30.34 1.93 25.62
N GLU A 427 29.78 0.73 25.73
CA GLU A 427 30.13 -0.39 24.86
C GLU A 427 29.75 -0.09 23.40
N LEU A 428 28.54 0.43 23.15
CA LEU A 428 28.09 0.82 21.81
C LEU A 428 28.98 1.93 21.20
N LEU A 429 29.41 2.88 22.02
CA LEU A 429 30.36 3.92 21.63
C LEU A 429 31.74 3.33 21.29
N ALA A 430 32.26 2.45 22.15
CA ALA A 430 33.56 1.80 21.95
C ALA A 430 33.60 0.95 20.68
N GLN A 431 32.50 0.25 20.38
CA GLN A 431 32.34 -0.54 19.16
C GLN A 431 32.08 0.30 17.90
N ARG A 432 31.96 1.63 18.03
CA ARG A 432 31.60 2.56 16.95
C ARG A 432 30.32 2.12 16.23
N ALA A 433 29.33 1.67 17.01
CA ALA A 433 28.02 1.34 16.46
C ALA A 433 27.45 2.55 15.71
N SER A 434 26.65 2.30 14.67
CA SER A 434 25.96 3.37 13.95
C SER A 434 24.80 3.89 14.81
N LEU A 435 25.07 4.87 15.68
CA LEU A 435 24.10 5.37 16.65
C LEU A 435 23.30 6.59 16.16
N SER A 436 23.84 7.36 15.20
CA SER A 436 23.19 8.58 14.71
C SER A 436 21.77 8.29 14.20
N SER A 437 20.80 8.98 14.80
CA SER A 437 19.37 8.74 14.57
C SER A 437 18.58 10.04 14.65
N THR A 438 17.48 10.14 13.89
CA THR A 438 16.61 11.34 13.93
C THR A 438 15.77 11.39 15.20
N VAL A 439 15.25 10.25 15.63
CA VAL A 439 14.45 10.09 16.85
C VAL A 439 15.16 9.16 17.82
N LEU A 440 15.27 9.57 19.08
CA LEU A 440 15.80 8.75 20.17
C LEU A 440 14.67 8.37 21.13
N GLN A 441 14.45 7.07 21.36
CA GLN A 441 13.75 6.62 22.57
C GLN A 441 14.74 6.71 23.73
N VAL A 442 14.40 7.53 24.72
CA VAL A 442 15.24 7.81 25.87
C VAL A 442 15.32 6.56 26.73
N ALA A 443 16.54 6.09 26.96
CA ALA A 443 16.81 4.83 27.64
C ALA A 443 16.23 4.81 29.05
N HIS A 444 15.73 3.65 29.46
CA HIS A 444 15.31 3.34 30.83
C HIS A 444 14.34 4.39 31.39
N HIS A 445 13.37 4.79 30.56
CA HIS A 445 12.33 5.78 30.89
C HIS A 445 12.87 7.16 31.32
N GLY A 446 14.16 7.46 31.07
CA GLY A 446 14.84 8.65 31.56
C GLY A 446 15.44 8.52 32.96
N SER A 447 15.81 7.31 33.39
CA SER A 447 16.60 7.08 34.61
C SER A 447 17.96 7.78 34.56
N SER A 448 18.45 8.22 35.72
CA SER A 448 19.78 8.86 35.87
C SER A 448 20.96 7.94 35.54
N THR A 449 20.73 6.63 35.45
CA THR A 449 21.72 5.59 35.07
C THR A 449 21.99 5.54 33.56
N SER A 450 21.20 6.27 32.76
CA SER A 450 21.20 6.16 31.30
C SER A 450 21.15 7.54 30.63
N THR A 451 21.18 7.53 29.31
CA THR A 451 21.24 8.70 28.43
C THR A 451 22.38 9.63 28.85
N THR A 452 23.61 9.09 28.88
CA THR A 452 24.83 9.86 29.19
C THR A 452 25.06 10.99 28.18
N ALA A 453 25.83 12.01 28.57
CA ALA A 453 26.08 13.15 27.69
C ALA A 453 26.86 12.74 26.44
N GLU A 454 27.83 11.84 26.59
CA GLU A 454 28.66 11.28 25.53
C GLU A 454 27.81 10.47 24.55
N PHE A 455 26.90 9.64 25.05
CA PHE A 455 25.97 8.89 24.21
C PHE A 455 25.04 9.81 23.42
N LEU A 456 24.44 10.80 24.10
CA LEU A 456 23.52 11.75 23.48
C LEU A 456 24.22 12.60 22.40
N GLU A 457 25.50 12.93 22.59
CA GLU A 457 26.31 13.64 21.59
C GLU A 457 26.51 12.83 20.32
N VAL A 458 26.82 11.54 20.43
CA VAL A 458 27.05 10.66 19.27
C VAL A 458 25.76 10.26 18.57
N VAL A 459 24.67 10.05 19.31
CA VAL A 459 23.34 9.83 18.72
C VAL A 459 22.89 11.07 17.95
N SER A 460 23.18 12.27 18.48
CA SER A 460 22.80 13.57 17.92
C SER A 460 21.35 13.61 17.39
N PRO A 461 20.34 13.29 18.23
CA PRO A 461 18.96 13.24 17.78
C PRO A 461 18.40 14.62 17.45
N ARG A 462 17.30 14.65 16.70
CA ARG A 462 16.48 15.86 16.49
C ARG A 462 15.25 15.89 17.38
N VAL A 463 14.78 14.72 17.81
CA VAL A 463 13.62 14.53 18.68
C VAL A 463 13.91 13.42 19.68
N ALA A 464 13.46 13.57 20.92
CA ALA A 464 13.47 12.54 21.94
C ALA A 464 12.05 12.14 22.34
N VAL A 465 11.85 10.86 22.63
CA VAL A 465 10.60 10.33 23.18
C VAL A 465 10.87 9.54 24.45
N ILE A 466 10.08 9.80 25.49
CA ILE A 466 10.18 9.17 26.80
C ILE A 466 8.89 8.40 27.06
N SER A 467 8.97 7.08 27.07
CA SER A 467 7.88 6.23 27.54
C SER A 467 7.91 6.20 29.06
N VAL A 468 6.94 6.85 29.68
CA VAL A 468 6.82 7.01 31.12
C VAL A 468 5.34 7.11 31.51
N GLY A 469 5.00 6.59 32.69
CA GLY A 469 3.64 6.61 33.22
C GLY A 469 3.31 7.88 34.00
N GLU A 470 2.05 8.33 33.93
CA GLU A 470 1.53 9.46 34.73
C GLU A 470 1.61 9.20 36.24
N ASP A 471 1.42 7.95 36.65
CA ASP A 471 1.53 7.49 38.05
C ASP A 471 2.89 6.86 38.38
N ASN A 472 3.97 7.23 37.68
CA ASN A 472 5.28 6.61 37.91
C ASN A 472 5.83 6.94 39.31
N ARG A 473 6.28 5.90 40.02
CA ARG A 473 6.83 6.01 41.38
C ARG A 473 8.36 6.03 41.43
N PHE A 474 9.00 5.84 40.27
CA PHE A 474 10.45 5.75 40.13
C PHE A 474 11.11 7.14 40.06
N GLY A 475 10.31 8.21 39.92
CA GLY A 475 10.82 9.57 39.78
C GLY A 475 11.39 9.83 38.38
N HIS A 476 10.89 9.11 37.38
CA HIS A 476 11.31 9.25 35.99
C HIS A 476 10.37 10.22 35.23
N PRO A 477 10.89 10.94 34.22
CA PRO A 477 12.31 11.08 33.89
C PRO A 477 13.06 11.91 34.95
N ASP A 478 14.32 11.55 35.21
CA ASP A 478 15.19 12.23 36.17
C ASP A 478 15.49 13.67 35.71
N THR A 479 15.63 14.59 36.67
CA THR A 479 15.81 16.03 36.37
C THR A 479 17.13 16.32 35.65
N MET A 480 18.20 15.56 35.90
CA MET A 480 19.47 15.72 35.20
C MET A 480 19.37 15.22 33.76
N VAL A 481 18.66 14.11 33.52
CA VAL A 481 18.42 13.58 32.17
C VAL A 481 17.59 14.56 31.36
N MET A 482 16.52 15.10 31.96
CA MET A 482 15.71 16.14 31.33
C MET A 482 16.54 17.39 31.01
N GLY A 483 17.42 17.83 31.92
CA GLY A 483 18.35 18.92 31.65
C GLY A 483 19.22 18.67 30.43
N ARG A 484 19.88 17.50 30.35
CA ARG A 484 20.69 17.10 29.19
C ARG A 484 19.89 17.12 27.88
N LEU A 485 18.67 16.59 27.90
CA LEU A 485 17.81 16.56 26.72
C LEU A 485 17.36 17.96 26.29
N MET A 486 16.97 18.81 27.24
CA MET A 486 16.56 20.19 26.97
C MET A 486 17.72 21.02 26.41
N ASP A 487 18.93 20.88 26.96
CA ASP A 487 20.12 21.56 26.47
C ASP A 487 20.48 21.12 25.04
N LYS A 488 20.28 19.83 24.72
CA LYS A 488 20.61 19.28 23.39
C LYS A 488 19.55 19.58 22.33
N LEU A 489 18.26 19.50 22.68
CA LEU A 489 17.15 19.45 21.72
C LEU A 489 16.20 20.64 21.82
N GLY A 490 16.15 21.32 22.96
CA GLY A 490 15.05 22.22 23.32
C GLY A 490 13.80 21.46 23.75
N GLN A 491 12.99 22.11 24.60
CA GLN A 491 11.81 21.50 25.23
C GLN A 491 10.76 21.02 24.20
N ASP A 492 10.55 21.76 23.12
CA ASP A 492 9.53 21.46 22.10
C ASP A 492 9.81 20.18 21.29
N ASN A 493 11.01 19.62 21.42
CA ASN A 493 11.45 18.41 20.72
C ASN A 493 11.53 17.18 21.65
N ILE A 494 10.94 17.27 22.85
CA ILE A 494 10.87 16.18 23.82
C ILE A 494 9.41 15.78 24.00
N TYR A 495 9.07 14.54 23.66
CA TYR A 495 7.72 14.01 23.79
C TYR A 495 7.66 12.96 24.90
N ARG A 496 6.61 13.01 25.72
CA ARG A 496 6.42 12.07 26.83
C ARG A 496 5.03 11.44 26.81
N THR A 497 4.95 10.14 27.06
CA THR A 497 3.67 9.39 26.99
C THR A 497 2.71 9.71 28.14
N ASP A 498 3.19 10.17 29.29
CA ASP A 498 2.35 10.63 30.40
C ASP A 498 1.61 11.94 30.07
N GLU A 499 2.27 12.82 29.32
CA GLU A 499 1.72 14.10 28.87
C GLU A 499 0.85 13.95 27.59
N HIS A 500 1.24 13.07 26.67
CA HIS A 500 0.65 13.01 25.32
C HIS A 500 -0.10 11.71 25.02
N GLY A 501 -0.14 10.74 25.94
CA GLY A 501 -0.68 9.41 25.69
C GLY A 501 0.16 8.65 24.66
N THR A 502 -0.47 8.13 23.61
CA THR A 502 0.26 7.46 22.52
C THR A 502 0.85 8.50 21.57
N ILE A 503 2.17 8.44 21.38
CA ILE A 503 2.90 9.33 20.47
C ILE A 503 3.21 8.55 19.19
N GLU A 504 2.79 9.08 18.04
CA GLU A 504 3.05 8.46 16.74
C GLU A 504 3.94 9.34 15.87
N PHE A 505 5.01 8.72 15.38
CA PHE A 505 5.86 9.27 14.33
C PHE A 505 5.49 8.61 13.00
N VAL A 506 5.20 9.42 11.98
CA VAL A 506 4.89 8.97 10.61
C VAL A 506 5.96 9.51 9.68
N THR A 507 6.47 8.69 8.77
CA THR A 507 7.48 9.13 7.79
C THR A 507 7.35 8.41 6.45
N ASP A 508 7.59 9.15 5.36
CA ASP A 508 7.76 8.63 3.99
C ASP A 508 9.24 8.31 3.67
N GLY A 509 10.16 8.54 4.60
CA GLY A 509 11.61 8.41 4.43
C GLY A 509 12.33 9.74 4.18
N GLU A 510 11.63 10.82 3.86
CA GLU A 510 12.22 12.16 3.71
C GLU A 510 11.73 13.12 4.80
N ARG A 511 10.44 13.05 5.11
CA ARG A 511 9.77 13.91 6.10
C ARG A 511 9.33 13.09 7.30
N LEU A 512 9.34 13.74 8.46
CA LEU A 512 8.87 13.17 9.71
C LEU A 512 7.72 14.03 10.23
N TRP A 513 6.57 13.40 10.48
CA TRP A 513 5.40 14.02 11.10
C TRP A 513 5.18 13.40 12.48
N VAL A 514 4.85 14.23 13.46
CA VAL A 514 4.59 13.78 14.83
C VAL A 514 3.13 14.04 15.16
N LYS A 515 2.45 13.01 15.69
CA LYS A 515 1.12 13.11 16.28
C LYS A 515 1.22 12.79 17.76
N ALA A 516 1.12 13.83 18.58
CA ALA A 516 1.12 13.74 20.03
C ALA A 516 -0.11 14.50 20.54
N LYS A 517 -1.15 13.78 20.96
CA LYS A 517 -2.38 14.34 21.54
C LYS A 517 -2.94 13.35 22.56
N LYS A 518 -3.19 13.83 23.78
CA LYS A 518 -3.81 13.04 24.85
C LYS A 518 -5.29 12.79 24.59
#